data_AF-A0A1F3V641-F1
#
_entry.id   AF-A0A1F3V641-F1
#
_cell.length_a   1.000
_cell.length_b   1.000
_cell.length_c   1.000
_cell.angle_alpha   90.00
_cell.angle_beta   90.00
_cell.angle_gamma   90.00
#
_symmetry.space_group_name_H-M   'P 1'
#
loop_
_entity.id
_entity.type
_entity.pdbx_description
1 polymer ?
#
loop_
_entity_poly.entity_id
_entity_poly.type
_entity_poly.pdbx_seq_one_letter_code
_entity_poly.pdbx_strand_id
1 'polypeptide(L)'
;MRIKHLQKFSRVLVEFLKCKYKAQMNERQSREYQLKKLKKITKLAYEKIPFYTTKWNQAGFHPRMLKTLEDIHKIPILTKDELRSEYLKGLDTSNWKDGRWLATTGSTGAYVNLFQPNSKIARELAVMSPLFVSVFFQRKINKGLMFLVIEEDSYEAMGGFELPNPRVRFEDVFIPLEEMIKIIKEFKPDVIVTYPSRLKELLSYMEEHQINSVIVPTIITSGEKLDEVTRHKAIKMFHGSIHEAYAVTEVGVIALESPDNEGLKVFDWKIYLEVCDDCGVALKENDQLGNIIVTDLENDVMPVIRYSGLGDMASFKNYQKTLLNPIYGRKVDIVKSPKGRSIHPFKLTLEVQKVEGVNIYQIQQKKINELDVLIVPKKDACHDTIKKEVDMYMRSALDDDMSINVHLVDKIPRKNNSHKHATVVSYLQ
;
A
#
# COMPACT_ATOMS: atom_id res chain seq x y z
N MET A 1 -30.99 17.87 -9.24
CA MET A 1 -30.12 16.90 -8.53
C MET A 1 -30.21 15.48 -9.11
N ARG A 2 -31.33 14.76 -9.01
CA ARG A 2 -31.43 13.30 -9.32
C ARG A 2 -30.81 12.79 -10.65
N ILE A 3 -30.89 13.55 -11.75
CA ILE A 3 -30.35 13.12 -13.06
C ILE A 3 -28.81 13.11 -13.07
N LYS A 4 -28.15 14.08 -12.43
CA LYS A 4 -26.67 14.11 -12.31
C LYS A 4 -26.16 12.97 -11.40
N HIS A 5 -26.90 12.62 -10.35
CA HIS A 5 -26.58 11.47 -9.48
C HIS A 5 -26.73 10.13 -10.22
N LEU A 6 -27.80 9.95 -11.02
CA LEU A 6 -27.98 8.75 -11.86
C LEU A 6 -26.87 8.58 -12.90
N GLN A 7 -26.43 9.68 -13.53
CA GLN A 7 -25.30 9.65 -14.47
C GLN A 7 -23.98 9.30 -13.77
N LYS A 8 -23.70 9.87 -12.58
CA LYS A 8 -22.51 9.52 -11.79
C LYS A 8 -22.54 8.05 -11.35
N PHE A 9 -23.68 7.56 -10.85
CA PHE A 9 -23.88 6.15 -10.46
C PHE A 9 -23.63 5.18 -11.62
N SER A 10 -24.18 5.47 -12.80
CA SER A 10 -23.98 4.62 -14.00
C SER A 10 -22.50 4.51 -14.40
N ARG A 11 -21.71 5.59 -14.26
CA ARG A 11 -20.28 5.58 -14.59
C ARG A 11 -19.47 4.72 -13.63
N VAL A 12 -19.71 4.83 -12.31
CA VAL A 12 -19.01 3.98 -11.33
C VAL A 12 -19.42 2.51 -11.51
N LEU A 13 -20.71 2.21 -11.73
CA LEU A 13 -21.20 0.86 -12.05
C LEU A 13 -20.52 0.24 -13.28
N VAL A 14 -20.33 1.02 -14.34
CA VAL A 14 -19.60 0.59 -15.53
C VAL A 14 -18.15 0.26 -15.20
N GLU A 15 -17.47 1.09 -14.40
CA GLU A 15 -16.09 0.79 -13.96
C GLU A 15 -16.03 -0.47 -13.08
N PHE A 16 -17.00 -0.69 -12.19
CA PHE A 16 -17.11 -1.93 -11.43
C PHE A 16 -17.21 -3.17 -12.33
N LEU A 17 -18.08 -3.15 -13.33
CA LEU A 17 -18.25 -4.26 -14.27
C LEU A 17 -16.99 -4.49 -15.11
N LYS A 18 -16.30 -3.42 -15.52
CA LYS A 18 -15.01 -3.52 -16.20
C LYS A 18 -13.95 -4.16 -15.31
N CYS A 19 -13.82 -3.74 -14.06
CA CYS A 19 -12.88 -4.34 -13.10
C CYS A 19 -13.18 -5.82 -12.87
N LYS A 20 -14.46 -6.19 -12.72
CA LYS A 20 -14.88 -7.59 -12.65
C LYS A 20 -14.44 -8.40 -13.86
N TYR A 21 -14.69 -7.91 -15.07
CA TYR A 21 -14.28 -8.59 -16.30
C TYR A 21 -12.76 -8.77 -16.37
N LYS A 22 -12.00 -7.71 -16.05
CA LYS A 22 -10.53 -7.74 -16.06
C LYS A 22 -9.96 -8.72 -15.03
N ALA A 23 -10.55 -8.81 -13.84
CA ALA A 23 -10.13 -9.74 -12.80
C ALA A 23 -10.30 -11.23 -13.18
N GLN A 24 -11.08 -11.52 -14.23
CA GLN A 24 -11.35 -12.86 -14.74
C GLN A 24 -10.53 -13.18 -16.01
N MET A 25 -9.71 -12.26 -16.49
CA MET A 25 -8.84 -12.50 -17.65
C MET A 25 -7.86 -13.63 -17.36
N ASN A 26 -7.68 -14.52 -18.34
CA ASN A 26 -6.56 -15.46 -18.30
C ASN A 26 -5.22 -14.75 -18.58
N GLU A 27 -4.11 -15.46 -18.37
CA GLU A 27 -2.77 -14.91 -18.53
C GLU A 27 -2.54 -14.25 -19.91
N ARG A 28 -2.96 -14.92 -20.99
CA ARG A 28 -2.81 -14.39 -22.35
C ARG A 28 -3.60 -13.08 -22.53
N GLN A 29 -4.87 -13.08 -22.12
CA GLN A 29 -5.73 -11.90 -22.21
C GLN A 29 -5.17 -10.74 -21.40
N SER A 30 -4.66 -11.01 -20.20
CA SER A 30 -4.04 -10.00 -19.34
C SER A 30 -2.80 -9.40 -20.00
N ARG A 31 -1.88 -10.23 -20.49
CA ARG A 31 -0.66 -9.77 -21.17
C ARG A 31 -0.95 -8.96 -22.43
N GLU A 32 -1.91 -9.38 -23.25
CA GLU A 32 -2.36 -8.63 -24.43
C GLU A 32 -2.95 -7.26 -24.03
N TYR A 33 -3.76 -7.23 -22.96
CA TYR A 33 -4.34 -6.00 -22.42
C TYR A 33 -3.28 -5.06 -21.85
N GLN A 34 -2.33 -5.58 -21.07
CA GLN A 34 -1.19 -4.82 -20.55
C GLN A 34 -0.39 -4.17 -21.67
N LEU A 35 -0.05 -4.94 -22.72
CA LEU A 35 0.73 -4.42 -23.84
C LEU A 35 -0.02 -3.31 -24.58
N LYS A 36 -1.33 -3.49 -24.79
CA LYS A 36 -2.19 -2.46 -25.38
C LYS A 36 -2.20 -1.18 -24.55
N LYS A 37 -2.29 -1.30 -23.23
CA LYS A 37 -2.28 -0.14 -22.32
C LYS A 37 -0.91 0.53 -22.25
N LEU A 38 0.16 -0.25 -22.14
CA LEU A 38 1.53 0.24 -22.10
C LEU A 38 1.87 1.02 -23.38
N LYS A 39 1.48 0.51 -24.56
CA LYS A 39 1.58 1.24 -25.84
C LYS A 39 0.80 2.55 -25.84
N LYS A 40 -0.44 2.54 -25.34
CA LYS A 40 -1.28 3.75 -25.25
C LYS A 40 -0.64 4.80 -24.36
N ILE A 41 -0.23 4.41 -23.15
CA ILE A 41 0.24 5.37 -22.14
C ILE A 41 1.63 5.91 -22.48
N THR A 42 2.52 5.08 -23.04
CA THR A 42 3.83 5.55 -23.50
C THR A 42 3.70 6.52 -24.68
N LYS A 43 2.82 6.23 -25.65
CA LYS A 43 2.53 7.17 -26.74
C LYS A 43 2.04 8.52 -26.20
N LEU A 44 1.06 8.49 -25.30
CA LEU A 44 0.50 9.72 -24.71
C LEU A 44 1.55 10.50 -23.93
N ALA A 45 2.33 9.83 -23.10
CA ALA A 45 3.41 10.43 -22.31
C ALA A 45 4.42 11.14 -23.22
N TYR A 46 4.87 10.48 -24.29
CA TYR A 46 5.82 11.07 -25.25
C TYR A 46 5.25 12.26 -26.02
N GLU A 47 3.96 12.23 -26.38
CA GLU A 47 3.30 13.28 -27.17
C GLU A 47 2.91 14.51 -26.33
N LYS A 48 2.61 14.32 -25.04
CA LYS A 48 1.97 15.36 -24.21
C LYS A 48 2.80 15.84 -23.04
N ILE A 49 3.85 15.12 -22.64
CA ILE A 49 4.59 15.42 -21.41
C ILE A 49 6.06 15.70 -21.75
N PRO A 50 6.47 16.98 -21.73
CA PRO A 50 7.82 17.39 -22.15
C PRO A 50 8.96 16.64 -21.46
N PHE A 51 8.79 16.31 -20.18
CA PHE A 51 9.73 15.50 -19.41
C PHE A 51 10.03 14.15 -20.10
N TYR A 52 8.98 13.41 -20.47
CA TYR A 52 9.15 12.11 -21.13
C TYR A 52 9.74 12.24 -22.53
N THR A 53 9.30 13.23 -23.31
CA THR A 53 9.88 13.49 -24.64
C THR A 53 11.39 13.71 -24.54
N THR A 54 11.83 14.59 -23.64
CA THR A 54 13.24 14.93 -23.44
C THR A 54 14.05 13.73 -22.96
N LYS A 55 13.61 13.10 -21.86
CA LYS A 55 14.33 11.98 -21.24
C LYS A 55 14.44 10.78 -22.18
N TRP A 56 13.37 10.46 -22.92
CA TRP A 56 13.37 9.32 -23.82
C TRP A 56 14.19 9.57 -25.08
N ASN A 57 14.15 10.78 -25.64
CA ASN A 57 15.02 11.13 -26.78
C ASN A 57 16.51 11.04 -26.40
N GLN A 58 16.90 11.54 -25.22
CA GLN A 58 18.27 11.44 -24.72
C GLN A 58 18.72 9.98 -24.52
N ALA A 59 17.81 9.11 -24.09
CA ALA A 59 18.07 7.69 -23.94
C ALA A 59 17.91 6.87 -25.24
N GLY A 60 17.60 7.51 -26.38
CA GLY A 60 17.37 6.82 -27.65
C GLY A 60 16.10 5.95 -27.68
N PHE A 61 15.14 6.17 -26.79
CA PHE A 61 13.87 5.47 -26.76
C PHE A 61 12.76 6.25 -27.49
N HIS A 62 11.96 5.54 -28.29
CA HIS A 62 10.74 6.07 -28.89
C HIS A 62 9.59 5.05 -28.71
N PRO A 63 8.34 5.46 -28.39
CA PRO A 63 7.23 4.53 -28.11
C PRO A 63 6.97 3.45 -29.17
N ARG A 64 7.23 3.77 -30.46
CA ARG A 64 7.18 2.81 -31.59
C ARG A 64 8.07 1.57 -31.42
N MET A 65 9.12 1.63 -30.58
CA MET A 65 10.02 0.52 -30.26
C MET A 65 9.40 -0.52 -29.32
N LEU A 66 8.32 -0.17 -28.61
CA LEU A 66 7.61 -1.07 -27.72
C LEU A 66 6.76 -2.04 -28.56
N LYS A 67 7.24 -3.27 -28.79
CA LYS A 67 6.52 -4.30 -29.55
C LYS A 67 5.89 -5.35 -28.64
N THR A 68 6.60 -5.72 -27.59
CA THR A 68 6.28 -6.73 -26.57
C THR A 68 6.27 -6.11 -25.17
N LEU A 69 5.89 -6.86 -24.14
CA LEU A 69 5.98 -6.38 -22.75
C LEU A 69 7.43 -6.34 -22.29
N GLU A 70 8.24 -7.28 -22.80
CA GLU A 70 9.65 -7.42 -22.48
C GLU A 70 10.42 -6.16 -22.89
N ASP A 71 10.01 -5.46 -23.96
CA ASP A 71 10.60 -4.20 -24.41
C ASP A 71 10.53 -3.05 -23.39
N ILE A 72 9.80 -3.20 -22.28
CA ILE A 72 9.71 -2.18 -21.22
C ILE A 72 11.08 -1.82 -20.63
N HIS A 73 12.07 -2.73 -20.65
CA HIS A 73 13.44 -2.45 -20.18
C HIS A 73 14.14 -1.34 -20.98
N LYS A 74 13.65 -1.02 -22.18
CA LYS A 74 14.17 0.07 -23.02
C LYS A 74 13.72 1.45 -22.55
N ILE A 75 12.70 1.50 -21.70
CA ILE A 75 12.19 2.75 -21.15
C ILE A 75 13.07 3.15 -19.96
N PRO A 76 13.63 4.37 -19.93
CA PRO A 76 14.36 4.86 -18.76
C PRO A 76 13.48 4.91 -17.51
N ILE A 77 14.06 4.57 -16.36
CA ILE A 77 13.40 4.65 -15.05
C ILE A 77 13.08 6.11 -14.71
N LEU A 78 11.89 6.33 -14.16
CA LEU A 78 11.49 7.58 -13.52
C LEU A 78 11.80 7.51 -12.03
N THR A 79 12.65 8.41 -11.54
CA THR A 79 12.98 8.47 -10.11
C THR A 79 12.01 9.36 -9.32
N LYS A 80 12.03 9.26 -7.99
CA LYS A 80 11.26 10.16 -7.10
C LYS A 80 11.64 11.63 -7.29
N ASP A 81 12.94 11.90 -7.44
CA ASP A 81 13.44 13.26 -7.61
C ASP A 81 13.00 13.87 -8.94
N GLU A 82 13.08 13.11 -10.02
CA GLU A 82 12.60 13.55 -11.33
C GLU A 82 11.10 13.84 -11.34
N LEU A 83 10.31 12.94 -10.72
CA LEU A 83 8.87 13.13 -10.62
C LEU A 83 8.51 14.39 -9.83
N ARG A 84 9.33 14.74 -8.83
CA ARG A 84 9.17 15.94 -8.01
C ARG A 84 9.62 17.22 -8.71
N SER A 85 10.84 17.25 -9.26
CA SER A 85 11.48 18.49 -9.69
C SER A 85 11.35 18.77 -11.18
N GLU A 86 11.25 17.74 -12.02
CA GLU A 86 11.33 17.90 -13.47
C GLU A 86 9.99 17.63 -14.17
N TYR A 87 9.19 16.69 -13.69
CA TYR A 87 8.02 16.18 -14.41
C TYR A 87 7.02 17.27 -14.81
N LEU A 88 6.73 18.20 -13.90
CA LEU A 88 5.73 19.25 -14.12
C LEU A 88 6.30 20.46 -14.89
N LYS A 89 7.61 20.54 -15.12
CA LYS A 89 8.21 21.70 -15.81
C LYS A 89 7.74 21.77 -17.26
N GLY A 90 7.18 22.91 -17.63
CA GLY A 90 6.67 23.16 -18.98
C GLY A 90 5.41 22.37 -19.35
N LEU A 91 4.78 21.66 -18.39
CA LEU A 91 3.55 20.92 -18.61
C LEU A 91 2.34 21.83 -18.38
N ASP A 92 1.50 22.01 -19.41
CA ASP A 92 0.22 22.69 -19.26
C ASP A 92 -0.81 21.77 -18.58
N THR A 93 -1.15 22.10 -17.34
CA THR A 93 -2.14 21.38 -16.52
C THR A 93 -3.49 22.10 -16.47
N SER A 94 -3.70 23.19 -17.22
CA SER A 94 -4.92 23.99 -17.18
C SER A 94 -6.20 23.21 -17.52
N ASN A 95 -6.06 22.14 -18.32
CA ASN A 95 -7.14 21.25 -18.72
C ASN A 95 -7.39 20.09 -17.73
N TRP A 96 -6.59 19.97 -16.66
CA TRP A 96 -6.71 18.90 -15.67
C TRP A 96 -7.76 19.27 -14.62
N LYS A 97 -9.02 19.27 -15.04
CA LYS A 97 -10.17 19.70 -14.20
C LYS A 97 -11.02 18.55 -13.66
N ASP A 98 -11.00 17.39 -14.32
CA ASP A 98 -11.81 16.21 -13.93
C ASP A 98 -10.99 15.21 -13.09
N GLY A 99 -10.58 15.64 -11.90
CA GLY A 99 -9.74 14.86 -11.00
C GLY A 99 -9.27 15.68 -9.82
N ARG A 100 -8.23 15.20 -9.13
CA ARG A 100 -7.64 15.88 -7.97
C ARG A 100 -6.13 15.75 -7.93
N TRP A 101 -5.50 16.75 -7.32
CA TRP A 101 -4.11 16.65 -6.90
C TRP A 101 -4.03 15.91 -5.58
N LEU A 102 -3.03 15.05 -5.47
CA LEU A 102 -2.63 14.34 -4.27
C LEU A 102 -1.19 14.69 -3.98
N ALA A 103 -0.88 14.97 -2.72
CA ALA A 103 0.49 15.08 -2.25
C ALA A 103 0.83 13.83 -1.43
N THR A 104 1.95 13.18 -1.73
CA THR A 104 2.41 12.06 -0.91
C THR A 104 2.89 12.57 0.45
N THR A 105 2.37 12.05 1.57
CA THR A 105 2.93 12.32 2.91
C THR A 105 4.32 11.69 3.02
N GLY A 106 5.36 12.43 2.65
CA GLY A 106 6.73 11.93 2.67
C GLY A 106 7.25 11.75 4.10
N SER A 107 7.68 10.54 4.47
CA SER A 107 8.48 10.31 5.69
C SER A 107 9.78 11.11 5.69
N THR A 108 10.24 11.57 4.52
CA THR A 108 11.48 12.35 4.31
C THR A 108 11.25 13.84 4.01
N GLY A 109 10.03 14.36 4.08
CA GLY A 109 9.73 15.80 3.85
C GLY A 109 9.67 16.25 2.39
N ALA A 110 10.04 15.39 1.43
CA ALA A 110 9.89 15.65 0.00
C ALA A 110 8.56 15.09 -0.54
N TYR A 111 7.59 15.98 -0.78
CA TYR A 111 6.28 15.66 -1.36
C TYR A 111 6.40 15.46 -2.87
N VAL A 112 5.68 14.47 -3.40
CA VAL A 112 5.41 14.33 -4.83
C VAL A 112 3.95 14.71 -5.07
N ASN A 113 3.72 15.59 -6.04
CA ASN A 113 2.38 15.97 -6.47
C ASN A 113 1.93 15.07 -7.62
N LEU A 114 0.74 14.50 -7.48
CA LEU A 114 0.16 13.59 -8.46
C LEU A 114 -1.27 14.00 -8.77
N PHE A 115 -1.59 14.10 -10.05
CA PHE A 115 -2.97 14.28 -10.48
C PHE A 115 -3.62 12.93 -10.75
N GLN A 116 -4.75 12.66 -10.10
CA GLN A 116 -5.57 11.48 -10.34
C GLN A 116 -6.91 11.89 -10.98
N PRO A 117 -7.22 11.45 -12.22
CA PRO A 117 -8.51 11.71 -12.81
C PRO A 117 -9.62 10.97 -12.06
N ASN A 118 -10.83 11.55 -12.02
CA ASN A 118 -11.98 10.96 -11.33
C ASN A 118 -12.30 9.55 -11.81
N SER A 119 -12.04 9.25 -13.09
CA SER A 119 -12.17 7.89 -13.63
C SER A 119 -11.22 6.88 -13.00
N LYS A 120 -9.99 7.28 -12.63
CA LYS A 120 -9.05 6.40 -11.92
C LYS A 120 -9.51 6.19 -10.49
N ILE A 121 -9.89 7.26 -9.79
CA ILE A 121 -10.42 7.19 -8.42
C ILE A 121 -11.61 6.22 -8.34
N ALA A 122 -12.54 6.31 -9.29
CA ALA A 122 -13.68 5.39 -9.37
C ALA A 122 -13.25 3.92 -9.54
N ARG A 123 -12.17 3.64 -10.28
CA ARG A 123 -11.61 2.28 -10.42
C ARG A 123 -10.90 1.80 -9.15
N GLU A 124 -10.22 2.68 -8.42
CA GLU A 124 -9.62 2.33 -7.12
C GLU A 124 -10.70 1.91 -6.12
N LEU A 125 -11.78 2.69 -6.02
CA LEU A 125 -12.96 2.32 -5.24
C LEU A 125 -13.60 1.04 -5.78
N ALA A 126 -13.54 0.82 -7.10
CA ALA A 126 -14.07 -0.38 -7.72
C ALA A 126 -13.44 -1.67 -7.20
N VAL A 127 -12.11 -1.67 -7.13
CA VAL A 127 -11.29 -2.81 -6.71
C VAL A 127 -11.49 -3.15 -5.23
N MET A 128 -11.82 -2.18 -4.38
CA MET A 128 -12.04 -2.44 -2.94
C MET A 128 -13.50 -2.75 -2.59
N SER A 129 -14.41 -2.73 -3.55
CA SER A 129 -15.83 -2.91 -3.27
C SER A 129 -16.26 -4.34 -2.99
N PRO A 130 -17.38 -4.54 -2.27
CA PRO A 130 -17.99 -5.86 -2.08
C PRO A 130 -18.15 -6.69 -3.35
N LEU A 131 -18.47 -6.05 -4.49
CA LEU A 131 -18.65 -6.76 -5.75
C LEU A 131 -17.33 -7.32 -6.29
N PHE A 132 -16.27 -6.51 -6.30
CA PHE A 132 -14.96 -6.98 -6.74
C PHE A 132 -14.41 -8.04 -5.79
N VAL A 133 -14.48 -7.77 -4.48
CA VAL A 133 -14.05 -8.68 -3.42
C VAL A 133 -14.83 -10.01 -3.50
N SER A 134 -16.12 -9.99 -3.86
CA SER A 134 -16.90 -11.22 -4.09
C SER A 134 -16.31 -12.08 -5.21
N VAL A 135 -15.91 -11.46 -6.32
CA VAL A 135 -15.35 -12.14 -7.48
C VAL A 135 -13.96 -12.67 -7.16
N PHE A 136 -13.14 -11.84 -6.49
CA PHE A 136 -11.78 -12.18 -6.11
C PHE A 136 -11.73 -13.39 -5.15
N PHE A 137 -12.57 -13.38 -4.10
CA PHE A 137 -12.64 -14.47 -3.12
C PHE A 137 -13.62 -15.58 -3.51
N GLN A 138 -14.25 -15.51 -4.69
CA GLN A 138 -15.23 -16.48 -5.18
C GLN A 138 -16.36 -16.78 -4.17
N ARG A 139 -16.81 -15.75 -3.46
CA ARG A 139 -17.86 -15.85 -2.45
C ARG A 139 -18.79 -14.65 -2.49
N LYS A 140 -20.00 -14.78 -1.95
CA LYS A 140 -20.97 -13.68 -1.93
C LYS A 140 -20.62 -12.69 -0.81
N ILE A 141 -20.32 -11.45 -1.17
CA ILE A 141 -20.13 -10.32 -0.25
C ILE A 141 -21.12 -9.24 -0.63
N ASN A 142 -22.05 -8.96 0.27
CA ASN A 142 -23.14 -8.02 0.04
C ASN A 142 -22.84 -6.68 0.68
N LYS A 143 -22.25 -6.63 1.88
CA LYS A 143 -22.04 -5.40 2.64
C LYS A 143 -20.55 -5.14 2.89
N GLY A 144 -20.08 -3.97 2.50
CA GLY A 144 -18.73 -3.47 2.79
C GLY A 144 -18.77 -2.26 3.70
N LEU A 145 -17.90 -2.26 4.71
CA LEU A 145 -17.65 -1.12 5.59
C LEU A 145 -16.18 -0.73 5.44
N MET A 146 -15.90 0.51 5.08
CA MET A 146 -14.55 0.99 4.85
C MET A 146 -14.21 2.08 5.86
N PHE A 147 -13.22 1.81 6.72
CA PHE A 147 -12.63 2.80 7.62
C PHE A 147 -11.38 3.38 6.96
N LEU A 148 -11.50 4.57 6.40
CA LEU A 148 -10.45 5.23 5.63
C LEU A 148 -10.17 6.62 6.21
N VAL A 149 -9.03 7.22 5.87
CA VAL A 149 -8.84 8.65 6.10
C VAL A 149 -9.75 9.42 5.15
N ILE A 150 -10.63 10.25 5.70
CA ILE A 150 -11.54 11.09 4.93
C ILE A 150 -11.08 12.54 5.08
N GLU A 151 -10.37 13.06 4.08
CA GLU A 151 -10.13 14.50 3.96
C GLU A 151 -11.38 15.17 3.33
N GLU A 152 -11.75 16.38 3.76
CA GLU A 152 -12.96 17.10 3.26
C GLU A 152 -13.00 17.19 1.73
N ASP A 153 -11.87 17.53 1.09
CA ASP A 153 -11.75 17.58 -0.38
C ASP A 153 -11.90 16.20 -1.04
N SER A 154 -11.53 15.12 -0.33
CA SER A 154 -11.68 13.74 -0.78
C SER A 154 -13.15 13.29 -0.76
N TYR A 155 -13.91 13.75 0.23
CA TYR A 155 -15.32 13.42 0.42
C TYR A 155 -16.20 14.01 -0.72
N GLU A 156 -15.99 15.27 -1.07
CA GLU A 156 -16.73 15.93 -2.15
C GLU A 156 -16.37 15.39 -3.55
N ALA A 157 -15.08 15.12 -3.81
CA ALA A 157 -14.62 14.56 -5.09
C ALA A 157 -15.11 13.12 -5.33
N MET A 158 -15.19 12.30 -4.28
CA MET A 158 -15.84 10.99 -4.32
C MET A 158 -17.37 11.09 -4.56
N GLY A 159 -17.93 12.31 -4.50
CA GLY A 159 -19.30 12.66 -4.86
C GLY A 159 -20.25 12.88 -3.71
N GLY A 160 -19.72 13.10 -2.50
CA GLY A 160 -20.40 12.68 -1.29
C GLY A 160 -20.64 11.17 -1.33
N PHE A 161 -20.83 10.52 -0.20
CA PHE A 161 -21.30 9.14 -0.20
C PHE A 161 -22.79 9.01 -0.63
N GLU A 162 -23.21 9.72 -1.69
CA GLU A 162 -24.47 9.52 -2.39
C GLU A 162 -24.30 8.59 -3.60
N LEU A 163 -23.55 7.50 -3.44
CA LEU A 163 -23.98 6.26 -4.08
C LEU A 163 -24.96 5.64 -3.08
N PRO A 164 -26.28 5.68 -3.30
CA PRO A 164 -27.23 4.91 -2.51
C PRO A 164 -27.10 3.44 -2.93
N ASN A 165 -25.92 2.86 -2.73
CA ASN A 165 -25.77 1.44 -2.63
C ASN A 165 -25.79 1.13 -1.13
N PRO A 166 -26.93 0.72 -0.54
CA PRO A 166 -27.07 0.44 0.90
C PRO A 166 -26.15 -0.70 1.41
N ARG A 167 -25.25 -1.15 0.54
CA ARG A 167 -24.28 -2.21 0.67
C ARG A 167 -22.85 -1.71 0.88
N VAL A 168 -22.54 -0.42 0.70
CA VAL A 168 -21.20 0.11 0.99
C VAL A 168 -21.33 1.32 1.90
N ARG A 169 -20.67 1.27 3.06
CA ARG A 169 -20.61 2.34 4.04
C ARG A 169 -19.15 2.74 4.23
N PHE A 170 -18.91 4.04 4.32
CA PHE A 170 -17.59 4.61 4.57
C PHE A 170 -17.65 5.39 5.85
N GLU A 171 -16.59 5.28 6.63
CA GLU A 171 -16.44 5.96 7.90
C GLU A 171 -15.01 6.45 8.04
N ASP A 172 -14.84 7.55 8.76
CA ASP A 172 -13.49 8.02 9.07
C ASP A 172 -12.82 7.01 10.03
N VAL A 173 -11.58 6.66 9.74
CA VAL A 173 -10.78 5.75 10.57
C VAL A 173 -10.57 6.28 12.00
N PHE A 174 -10.64 7.59 12.20
CA PHE A 174 -10.37 8.28 13.46
C PHE A 174 -11.57 8.41 14.39
N ILE A 175 -12.78 7.98 13.99
CA ILE A 175 -13.93 7.96 14.91
C ILE A 175 -13.61 7.12 16.17
N PRO A 176 -14.20 7.42 17.34
CA PRO A 176 -13.98 6.65 18.56
C PRO A 176 -14.14 5.13 18.38
N LEU A 177 -13.33 4.32 19.08
CA LEU A 177 -13.35 2.86 18.95
C LEU A 177 -14.71 2.25 19.33
N GLU A 178 -15.36 2.79 20.37
CA GLU A 178 -16.71 2.39 20.76
C GLU A 178 -17.72 2.60 19.63
N GLU A 179 -17.62 3.74 18.94
CA GLU A 179 -18.47 4.07 17.81
C GLU A 179 -18.21 3.15 16.62
N MET A 180 -16.95 2.82 16.32
CA MET A 180 -16.61 1.81 15.30
C MET A 180 -17.30 0.47 15.59
N ILE A 181 -17.26 -0.01 16.84
CA ILE A 181 -17.89 -1.27 17.25
C ILE A 181 -19.41 -1.20 17.10
N LYS A 182 -20.03 -0.09 17.53
CA LYS A 182 -21.46 0.14 17.36
C LYS A 182 -21.87 0.06 15.89
N ILE A 183 -21.14 0.75 15.00
CA ILE A 183 -21.38 0.74 13.56
C ILE A 183 -21.23 -0.68 12.99
N ILE A 184 -20.19 -1.42 13.38
CA ILE A 184 -19.99 -2.80 12.92
C ILE A 184 -21.17 -3.69 13.33
N LYS A 185 -21.62 -3.59 14.59
CA LYS A 185 -22.75 -4.39 15.13
C LYS A 185 -24.08 -4.06 14.44
N GLU A 186 -24.34 -2.79 14.16
CA GLU A 186 -25.57 -2.32 13.51
C GLU A 186 -25.58 -2.64 12.01
N PHE A 187 -24.48 -2.34 11.32
CA PHE A 187 -24.38 -2.48 9.87
C PHE A 187 -24.23 -3.95 9.44
N LYS A 188 -23.55 -4.77 10.25
CA LYS A 188 -23.21 -6.18 10.01
C LYS A 188 -22.52 -6.38 8.65
N PRO A 189 -21.29 -5.84 8.48
CA PRO A 189 -20.57 -5.96 7.22
C PRO A 189 -20.12 -7.38 6.92
N ASP A 190 -20.15 -7.75 5.64
CA ASP A 190 -19.49 -8.97 5.14
C ASP A 190 -17.98 -8.74 4.93
N VAL A 191 -17.57 -7.50 4.68
CA VAL A 191 -16.17 -7.09 4.59
C VAL A 191 -15.92 -5.75 5.27
N ILE A 192 -14.83 -5.67 6.03
CA ILE A 192 -14.24 -4.43 6.54
C ILE A 192 -12.93 -4.17 5.81
N VAL A 193 -12.73 -2.93 5.36
CA VAL A 193 -11.43 -2.44 4.89
C VAL A 193 -10.91 -1.43 5.90
N THR A 194 -9.69 -1.61 6.40
CA THR A 194 -9.07 -0.71 7.40
C THR A 194 -7.53 -0.78 7.35
N TYR A 195 -6.86 -0.15 8.31
CA TYR A 195 -5.40 -0.19 8.47
C TYR A 195 -5.00 -1.17 9.57
N PRO A 196 -3.85 -1.88 9.45
CA PRO A 196 -3.35 -2.78 10.50
C PRO A 196 -3.25 -2.14 11.89
N SER A 197 -2.70 -0.92 11.95
CA SER A 197 -2.56 -0.14 13.19
C SER A 197 -3.91 0.09 13.87
N ARG A 198 -4.93 0.51 13.10
CA ARG A 198 -6.27 0.76 13.64
C ARG A 198 -6.97 -0.53 14.06
N LEU A 199 -6.82 -1.60 13.27
CA LEU A 199 -7.36 -2.91 13.62
C LEU A 199 -6.79 -3.39 14.95
N LYS A 200 -5.50 -3.21 15.18
CA LYS A 200 -4.83 -3.59 16.44
C LYS A 200 -5.41 -2.85 17.64
N GLU A 201 -5.64 -1.54 17.52
CA GLU A 201 -6.29 -0.73 18.56
C GLU A 201 -7.72 -1.24 18.85
N LEU A 202 -8.49 -1.51 17.80
CA LEU A 202 -9.85 -2.05 17.92
C LEU A 202 -9.89 -3.41 18.63
N LEU A 203 -8.98 -4.31 18.28
CA LEU A 203 -8.88 -5.64 18.90
C LEU A 203 -8.50 -5.56 20.37
N SER A 204 -7.57 -4.68 20.74
CA SER A 204 -7.18 -4.46 22.13
C SER A 204 -8.34 -3.88 22.95
N TYR A 205 -9.08 -2.91 22.39
CA TYR A 205 -10.26 -2.36 23.04
C TYR A 205 -11.36 -3.42 23.21
N MET A 206 -11.63 -4.21 22.18
CA MET A 206 -12.62 -5.30 22.27
C MET A 206 -12.24 -6.33 23.34
N GLU A 207 -10.96 -6.65 23.50
CA GLU A 207 -10.49 -7.57 24.54
C GLU A 207 -10.65 -7.00 25.95
N GLU A 208 -10.21 -5.75 26.17
CA GLU A 208 -10.33 -5.04 27.45
C GLU A 208 -11.79 -4.92 27.92
N HIS A 209 -12.71 -4.70 26.98
CA HIS A 209 -14.13 -4.57 27.25
C HIS A 209 -14.92 -5.89 27.07
N GLN A 210 -14.23 -7.02 26.88
CA GLN A 210 -14.83 -8.37 26.76
C GLN A 210 -15.91 -8.47 25.65
N ILE A 211 -15.68 -7.79 24.53
CA ILE A 211 -16.58 -7.74 23.38
C ILE A 211 -16.28 -8.90 22.43
N ASN A 212 -17.06 -9.98 22.56
CA ASN A 212 -16.80 -11.25 21.85
C ASN A 212 -17.85 -11.58 20.77
N SER A 213 -18.86 -10.73 20.56
CA SER A 213 -20.06 -11.03 19.74
C SER A 213 -20.08 -10.34 18.37
N VAL A 214 -18.92 -10.14 17.76
CA VAL A 214 -18.80 -9.44 16.47
C VAL A 214 -18.24 -10.41 15.43
N ILE A 215 -19.05 -10.79 14.44
CA ILE A 215 -18.62 -11.63 13.33
C ILE A 215 -18.41 -10.74 12.11
N VAL A 216 -17.21 -10.80 11.54
CA VAL A 216 -16.86 -10.12 10.29
C VAL A 216 -16.19 -11.15 9.39
N PRO A 217 -16.87 -11.65 8.33
CA PRO A 217 -16.30 -12.68 7.47
C PRO A 217 -14.99 -12.25 6.79
N THR A 218 -15.01 -11.05 6.22
CA THR A 218 -13.97 -10.26 5.52
C THR A 218 -13.19 -9.22 6.31
N ILE A 219 -11.90 -9.33 6.59
CA ILE A 219 -11.08 -8.14 6.89
C ILE A 219 -10.02 -7.97 5.81
N ILE A 220 -9.93 -6.78 5.23
CA ILE A 220 -8.84 -6.39 4.33
C ILE A 220 -8.08 -5.24 4.98
N THR A 221 -6.78 -5.43 5.19
CA THR A 221 -5.90 -4.37 5.70
C THR A 221 -5.05 -3.79 4.58
N SER A 222 -4.78 -2.49 4.61
CA SER A 222 -3.91 -1.85 3.61
C SER A 222 -3.07 -0.73 4.20
N GLY A 223 -2.04 -0.31 3.45
CA GLY A 223 -1.24 0.87 3.73
C GLY A 223 -0.11 0.69 4.75
N GLU A 224 -0.10 -0.41 5.50
CA GLU A 224 0.95 -0.81 6.45
C GLU A 224 1.09 -2.35 6.38
N LYS A 225 2.19 -2.88 6.93
CA LYS A 225 2.37 -4.33 7.07
C LYS A 225 1.52 -4.84 8.23
N LEU A 226 0.76 -5.91 8.02
CA LEU A 226 0.08 -6.63 9.09
C LEU A 226 1.07 -7.55 9.81
N ASP A 227 1.13 -7.46 11.13
CA ASP A 227 1.88 -8.40 11.94
C ASP A 227 1.07 -9.66 12.25
N GLU A 228 1.75 -10.80 12.36
CA GLU A 228 1.11 -12.10 12.58
C GLU A 228 0.33 -12.16 13.90
N VAL A 229 0.76 -11.45 14.95
CA VAL A 229 0.04 -11.42 16.22
C VAL A 229 -1.34 -10.77 16.04
N THR A 230 -1.38 -9.61 15.37
CA THR A 230 -2.62 -8.92 15.01
C THR A 230 -3.48 -9.78 14.08
N ARG A 231 -2.88 -10.47 13.11
CA ARG A 231 -3.58 -11.40 12.19
C ARG A 231 -4.33 -12.49 12.95
N HIS A 232 -3.63 -13.23 13.82
CA HIS A 232 -4.21 -14.33 14.60
C HIS A 232 -5.29 -13.82 15.57
N LYS A 233 -5.06 -12.68 16.22
CA LYS A 233 -6.04 -12.06 17.11
C LYS A 233 -7.30 -11.65 16.35
N ALA A 234 -7.16 -11.06 15.16
CA ALA A 234 -8.29 -10.68 14.31
C ALA A 234 -9.14 -11.89 13.91
N ILE A 235 -8.50 -12.97 13.43
CA ILE A 235 -9.19 -14.21 13.04
C ILE A 235 -9.98 -14.78 14.22
N LYS A 236 -9.37 -14.82 15.40
CA LYS A 236 -10.01 -15.34 16.62
C LYS A 236 -11.20 -14.48 17.07
N MET A 237 -11.05 -13.15 17.08
CA MET A 237 -12.07 -12.24 17.61
C MET A 237 -13.24 -12.00 16.64
N PHE A 238 -12.97 -11.99 15.34
CA PHE A 238 -13.98 -11.71 14.31
C PHE A 238 -14.56 -12.98 13.65
N HIS A 239 -14.02 -14.16 13.96
CA HIS A 239 -14.44 -15.44 13.40
C HIS A 239 -14.48 -15.44 11.86
N GLY A 240 -13.46 -14.85 11.23
CA GLY A 240 -13.39 -14.66 9.79
C GLY A 240 -11.97 -14.78 9.23
N SER A 241 -11.78 -14.35 7.99
CA SER A 241 -10.47 -14.30 7.34
C SER A 241 -9.99 -12.86 7.21
N ILE A 242 -8.67 -12.69 7.30
CA ILE A 242 -8.00 -11.40 7.13
C ILE A 242 -6.99 -11.49 5.97
N HIS A 243 -6.93 -10.44 5.18
CA HIS A 243 -6.17 -10.37 3.92
C HIS A 243 -5.44 -9.03 3.80
N GLU A 244 -4.22 -9.03 3.31
CA GLU A 244 -3.44 -7.80 3.07
C GLU A 244 -3.59 -7.29 1.64
N ALA A 245 -3.81 -5.97 1.47
CA ALA A 245 -3.75 -5.30 0.19
C ALA A 245 -2.54 -4.38 0.12
N TYR A 246 -1.67 -4.61 -0.87
CA TYR A 246 -0.57 -3.70 -1.17
C TYR A 246 -1.08 -2.54 -2.01
N ALA A 247 -1.08 -1.34 -1.42
CA ALA A 247 -1.51 -0.11 -2.06
C ALA A 247 -0.61 1.06 -1.67
N VAL A 248 -0.36 1.94 -2.63
CA VAL A 248 0.47 3.14 -2.48
C VAL A 248 -0.25 4.34 -3.07
N THR A 249 0.05 5.55 -2.59
CA THR A 249 -0.61 6.77 -3.05
C THR A 249 -0.38 7.01 -4.54
N GLU A 250 0.79 6.62 -5.05
CA GLU A 250 1.24 6.92 -6.40
C GLU A 250 0.39 6.22 -7.48
N VAL A 251 0.14 4.93 -7.31
CA VAL A 251 -0.52 4.09 -8.32
C VAL A 251 -1.79 3.40 -7.81
N GLY A 252 -2.17 3.63 -6.55
CA GLY A 252 -3.34 3.00 -5.93
C GLY A 252 -3.09 1.56 -5.50
N VAL A 253 -4.12 0.72 -5.57
CA VAL A 253 -4.04 -0.70 -5.19
C VAL A 253 -3.25 -1.49 -6.23
N ILE A 254 -2.17 -2.13 -5.81
CA ILE A 254 -1.27 -2.94 -6.64
C ILE A 254 -1.63 -4.42 -6.59
N ALA A 255 -1.84 -4.95 -5.39
CA ALA A 255 -2.09 -6.37 -5.19
C ALA A 255 -2.99 -6.61 -3.96
N LEU A 256 -3.62 -7.79 -3.91
CA LEU A 256 -4.43 -8.28 -2.79
C LEU A 256 -4.03 -9.72 -2.45
N GLU A 257 -3.89 -10.03 -1.17
CA GLU A 257 -3.58 -11.36 -0.66
C GLU A 257 -4.62 -12.36 -1.17
N SER A 258 -4.13 -13.48 -1.70
CA SER A 258 -4.97 -14.50 -2.30
C SER A 258 -5.85 -15.19 -1.25
N PRO A 259 -7.01 -15.75 -1.64
CA PRO A 259 -7.96 -16.38 -0.71
C PRO A 259 -7.37 -17.50 0.17
N ASP A 260 -6.30 -18.13 -0.31
CA ASP A 260 -5.52 -19.20 0.32
C ASP A 260 -4.31 -18.68 1.14
N ASN A 261 -4.11 -17.36 1.21
CA ASN A 261 -2.98 -16.69 1.86
C ASN A 261 -1.61 -17.12 1.32
N GLU A 262 -1.53 -17.55 0.05
CA GLU A 262 -0.26 -17.97 -0.56
C GLU A 262 0.60 -16.80 -1.06
N GLY A 263 0.04 -15.61 -1.23
CA GLY A 263 0.78 -14.41 -1.61
C GLY A 263 -0.11 -13.28 -2.09
N LEU A 264 0.50 -12.16 -2.49
CA LEU A 264 -0.21 -10.98 -2.99
C LEU A 264 -0.43 -11.11 -4.49
N LYS A 265 -1.67 -11.33 -4.91
CA LYS A 265 -2.05 -11.39 -6.33
C LYS A 265 -2.06 -9.99 -6.94
N VAL A 266 -1.16 -9.78 -7.91
CA VAL A 266 -0.99 -8.49 -8.60
C VAL A 266 -2.19 -8.22 -9.52
N PHE A 267 -2.72 -7.00 -9.47
CA PHE A 267 -3.69 -6.50 -10.44
C PHE A 267 -2.97 -6.02 -11.70
N ASP A 268 -2.42 -6.99 -12.40
CA ASP A 268 -1.62 -6.87 -13.62
C ASP A 268 -2.33 -6.10 -14.75
N TRP A 269 -3.66 -6.12 -14.81
CA TRP A 269 -4.46 -5.30 -15.71
C TRP A 269 -4.48 -3.80 -15.34
N LYS A 270 -4.17 -3.40 -14.10
CA LYS A 270 -4.03 -1.98 -13.71
C LYS A 270 -2.60 -1.48 -13.83
N ILE A 271 -1.66 -2.36 -13.55
CA ILE A 271 -0.29 -1.98 -13.26
C ILE A 271 0.64 -2.98 -13.94
N TYR A 272 1.71 -2.47 -14.53
CA TYR A 272 2.86 -3.29 -14.89
C TYR A 272 3.90 -3.20 -13.78
N LEU A 273 4.19 -4.32 -13.14
CA LEU A 273 5.07 -4.41 -11.98
C LEU A 273 6.37 -5.13 -12.34
N GLU A 274 7.48 -4.55 -11.94
CA GLU A 274 8.81 -5.14 -12.07
C GLU A 274 9.44 -5.27 -10.69
N VAL A 275 10.18 -6.35 -10.46
CA VAL A 275 11.12 -6.50 -9.35
C VAL A 275 12.51 -6.47 -9.97
N CYS A 276 13.31 -5.47 -9.61
CA CYS A 276 14.60 -5.19 -10.23
C CYS A 276 15.74 -5.18 -9.22
N ASP A 277 16.96 -5.37 -9.72
CA ASP A 277 18.17 -5.06 -8.97
C ASP A 277 18.35 -3.54 -8.74
N ASP A 278 19.47 -3.14 -8.15
CA ASP A 278 19.79 -1.74 -7.89
C ASP A 278 20.10 -0.92 -9.15
N CYS A 279 20.45 -1.60 -10.25
CA CYS A 279 20.65 -0.99 -11.56
C CYS A 279 19.33 -0.83 -12.34
N GLY A 280 18.22 -1.34 -11.81
CA GLY A 280 16.91 -1.28 -12.46
C GLY A 280 16.68 -2.38 -13.49
N VAL A 281 17.52 -3.41 -13.51
CA VAL A 281 17.38 -4.58 -14.37
C VAL A 281 16.44 -5.58 -13.71
N ALA A 282 15.44 -6.05 -14.45
CA ALA A 282 14.44 -6.98 -13.94
C ALA A 282 15.06 -8.32 -13.53
N LEU A 283 14.75 -8.76 -12.32
CA LEU A 283 15.13 -10.07 -11.81
C LEU A 283 14.35 -11.17 -12.53
N LYS A 284 15.00 -12.32 -12.74
CA LYS A 284 14.46 -13.44 -13.54
C LYS A 284 14.03 -14.61 -12.69
N GLU A 285 14.67 -14.82 -11.55
CA GLU A 285 14.40 -15.94 -10.67
C GLU A 285 13.25 -15.61 -9.71
N ASN A 286 12.48 -16.63 -9.35
CA ASN A 286 11.48 -16.50 -8.30
C ASN A 286 12.17 -16.30 -6.95
N ASP A 287 11.46 -15.70 -6.01
CA ASP A 287 11.90 -15.44 -4.63
C ASP A 287 13.13 -14.54 -4.51
N GLN A 288 13.68 -14.06 -5.62
CA GLN A 288 14.78 -13.09 -5.62
C GLN A 288 14.26 -11.71 -5.19
N LEU A 289 14.72 -11.24 -4.03
CA LEU A 289 14.34 -9.95 -3.47
C LEU A 289 14.94 -8.81 -4.30
N GLY A 290 14.10 -7.83 -4.66
CA GLY A 290 14.52 -6.65 -5.41
C GLY A 290 13.63 -5.43 -5.16
N ASN A 291 13.99 -4.34 -5.83
CA ASN A 291 13.28 -3.07 -5.79
C ASN A 291 12.01 -3.16 -6.66
N ILE A 292 10.88 -2.69 -6.12
CA ILE A 292 9.66 -2.56 -6.91
C ILE A 292 9.78 -1.35 -7.85
N ILE A 293 9.63 -1.60 -9.15
CA ILE A 293 9.45 -0.58 -10.18
C ILE A 293 8.05 -0.74 -10.76
N VAL A 294 7.32 0.36 -10.87
CA VAL A 294 5.89 0.31 -11.21
C VAL A 294 5.54 1.20 -12.39
N THR A 295 4.65 0.73 -13.26
CA THR A 295 3.99 1.54 -14.28
C THR A 295 2.48 1.49 -14.09
N ASP A 296 1.87 2.65 -13.89
CA ASP A 296 0.42 2.80 -13.85
C ASP A 296 -0.16 2.72 -15.27
N LEU A 297 -1.08 1.79 -15.54
CA LEU A 297 -1.71 1.61 -16.85
C LEU A 297 -3.08 2.29 -16.97
N GLU A 298 -3.51 2.98 -15.92
CA GLU A 298 -4.87 3.50 -15.75
C GLU A 298 -4.94 5.02 -15.60
N ASN A 299 -3.83 5.71 -15.28
CA ASN A 299 -3.72 7.18 -15.30
C ASN A 299 -3.23 7.73 -16.65
N ASP A 300 -4.14 8.08 -17.54
CA ASP A 300 -3.81 8.68 -18.84
C ASP A 300 -3.77 10.22 -18.83
N VAL A 301 -3.90 10.85 -17.66
CA VAL A 301 -3.73 12.30 -17.49
C VAL A 301 -2.32 12.62 -16.99
N MET A 302 -1.87 11.95 -15.94
CA MET A 302 -0.51 12.03 -15.41
C MET A 302 0.14 10.64 -15.34
N PRO A 303 0.57 10.07 -16.48
CA PRO A 303 1.28 8.81 -16.55
C PRO A 303 2.48 8.70 -15.62
N VAL A 304 2.52 7.64 -14.82
CA VAL A 304 3.68 7.26 -14.01
C VAL A 304 4.22 5.96 -14.59
N ILE A 305 5.34 6.06 -15.32
CA ILE A 305 5.93 4.96 -16.11
C ILE A 305 7.32 4.62 -15.56
N ARG A 306 7.56 3.34 -15.27
CA ARG A 306 8.77 2.77 -14.64
C ARG A 306 9.26 3.58 -13.44
N TYR A 307 8.37 3.83 -12.50
CA TYR A 307 8.66 4.61 -11.30
C TYR A 307 9.34 3.76 -10.23
N SER A 308 10.54 4.17 -9.80
CA SER A 308 11.30 3.52 -8.71
C SER A 308 11.10 4.17 -7.34
N GLY A 309 10.39 5.30 -7.28
CA GLY A 309 10.30 6.11 -6.07
C GLY A 309 9.39 5.58 -4.97
N LEU A 310 8.76 4.41 -5.16
CA LEU A 310 8.04 3.71 -4.09
C LEU A 310 9.00 3.35 -2.94
N GLY A 311 10.20 2.90 -3.31
CA GLY A 311 11.21 2.42 -2.38
C GLY A 311 10.87 1.10 -1.70
N ASP A 312 9.75 0.46 -2.04
CA ASP A 312 9.34 -0.83 -1.48
C ASP A 312 10.10 -1.99 -2.15
N MET A 313 10.32 -3.08 -1.41
CA MET A 313 10.98 -4.29 -1.90
C MET A 313 10.07 -5.51 -1.81
N ALA A 314 10.14 -6.37 -2.83
CA ALA A 314 9.42 -7.63 -2.90
C ALA A 314 10.15 -8.64 -3.79
N SER A 315 9.62 -9.85 -3.85
CA SER A 315 10.00 -10.88 -4.81
C SER A 315 8.75 -11.52 -5.40
N PHE A 316 8.84 -11.99 -6.65
CA PHE A 316 7.78 -12.78 -7.26
C PHE A 316 7.89 -14.22 -6.79
N LYS A 317 6.75 -14.81 -6.40
CA LYS A 317 6.66 -16.22 -6.03
C LYS A 317 6.56 -17.13 -7.26
N ASN A 318 6.11 -16.60 -8.40
CA ASN A 318 5.94 -17.35 -9.63
C ASN A 318 6.55 -16.66 -10.87
N TYR A 319 6.89 -17.48 -11.86
CA TYR A 319 7.56 -17.02 -13.08
C TYR A 319 6.66 -16.13 -13.96
N GLN A 320 5.34 -16.29 -13.87
CA GLN A 320 4.36 -15.46 -14.57
C GLN A 320 4.33 -14.02 -14.03
N LYS A 321 4.99 -13.74 -12.88
CA LYS A 321 5.06 -12.42 -12.25
C LYS A 321 3.68 -11.86 -11.87
N THR A 322 2.81 -12.73 -11.38
CA THR A 322 1.43 -12.40 -10.99
C THR A 322 1.18 -12.54 -9.49
N LEU A 323 2.11 -13.17 -8.75
CA LEU A 323 2.01 -13.41 -7.33
C LEU A 323 3.29 -12.95 -6.64
N LEU A 324 3.18 -12.01 -5.70
CA LEU A 324 4.31 -11.55 -4.88
C LEU A 324 4.34 -12.29 -3.54
N ASN A 325 5.54 -12.46 -3.01
CA ASN A 325 5.72 -12.65 -1.57
C ASN A 325 5.29 -11.38 -0.82
N PRO A 326 5.05 -11.46 0.51
CA PRO A 326 4.76 -10.28 1.33
C PRO A 326 5.77 -9.15 1.10
N ILE A 327 5.31 -7.91 1.19
CA ILE A 327 6.19 -6.74 0.99
C ILE A 327 7.21 -6.69 2.13
N TYR A 328 8.50 -6.68 1.78
CA TYR A 328 9.58 -6.77 2.76
C TYR A 328 9.84 -5.43 3.45
N GLY A 329 9.30 -4.32 2.96
CA GLY A 329 9.45 -2.97 3.54
C GLY A 329 10.16 -2.01 2.59
N ARG A 330 10.60 -0.86 3.11
CA ARG A 330 11.21 0.22 2.32
C ARG A 330 12.73 0.27 2.42
N LYS A 331 13.38 0.52 1.28
CA LYS A 331 14.82 0.77 1.13
C LYS A 331 15.30 2.00 1.90
N VAL A 332 14.46 3.04 2.04
CA VAL A 332 14.80 4.28 2.74
C VAL A 332 14.82 4.14 4.27
N ASP A 333 14.25 3.07 4.81
CA ASP A 333 14.24 2.84 6.26
C ASP A 333 15.42 1.97 6.70
N ILE A 334 16.34 1.60 5.79
CA ILE A 334 17.54 0.79 6.07
C ILE A 334 18.35 1.41 7.21
N VAL A 335 18.62 0.57 8.21
CA VAL A 335 19.54 0.88 9.29
C VAL A 335 20.96 0.64 8.78
N LYS A 336 21.83 1.64 8.88
CA LYS A 336 23.24 1.51 8.46
C LYS A 336 24.10 1.18 9.68
N SER A 337 25.03 0.23 9.59
CA SER A 337 26.02 0.01 10.65
C SER A 337 27.30 0.83 10.42
N PRO A 338 28.14 1.05 11.46
CA PRO A 338 29.42 1.73 11.29
C PRO A 338 30.37 1.00 10.34
N LYS A 339 30.20 -0.32 10.16
CA LYS A 339 30.94 -1.15 9.20
C LYS A 339 30.42 -1.03 7.75
N GLY A 340 29.47 -0.13 7.50
CA GLY A 340 28.88 0.07 6.17
C GLY A 340 27.86 -0.99 5.78
N ARG A 341 27.48 -1.89 6.69
CA ARG A 341 26.44 -2.90 6.44
C ARG A 341 25.08 -2.23 6.44
N SER A 342 24.29 -2.52 5.42
CA SER A 342 22.88 -2.15 5.36
C SER A 342 22.03 -3.24 6.02
N ILE A 343 21.35 -2.90 7.11
CA ILE A 343 20.50 -3.79 7.89
C ILE A 343 19.04 -3.46 7.57
N HIS A 344 18.35 -4.45 7.01
CA HIS A 344 17.00 -4.24 6.52
C HIS A 344 15.99 -4.08 7.68
N PRO A 345 15.05 -3.12 7.61
CA PRO A 345 14.02 -2.87 8.63
C PRO A 345 13.27 -4.14 9.03
N PHE A 346 12.91 -4.95 8.03
CA PHE A 346 12.20 -6.20 8.22
C PHE A 346 12.87 -7.12 9.22
N LYS A 347 14.19 -7.29 9.09
CA LYS A 347 14.97 -8.19 9.95
C LYS A 347 14.84 -7.73 11.40
N LEU A 348 14.98 -6.43 11.65
CA LEU A 348 14.83 -5.84 12.98
C LEU A 348 13.41 -5.97 13.52
N THR A 349 12.40 -5.74 12.68
CA THR A 349 11.00 -5.90 13.09
C THR A 349 10.67 -7.34 13.47
N LEU A 350 11.22 -8.34 12.76
CA LEU A 350 11.02 -9.75 13.09
C LEU A 350 11.60 -10.09 14.46
N GLU A 351 12.76 -9.54 14.82
CA GLU A 351 13.37 -9.80 16.13
C GLU A 351 12.53 -9.23 17.27
N VAL A 352 12.05 -7.99 17.16
CA VAL A 352 11.18 -7.39 18.20
C VAL A 352 9.84 -8.13 18.31
N GLN A 353 9.30 -8.63 17.20
CA GLN A 353 8.03 -9.38 17.18
C GLN A 353 8.08 -10.73 17.89
N LYS A 354 9.27 -11.29 18.17
CA LYS A 354 9.43 -12.53 18.94
C LYS A 354 9.17 -12.34 20.44
N VAL A 355 9.24 -11.10 20.94
CA VAL A 355 9.19 -10.80 22.37
C VAL A 355 7.74 -10.73 22.85
N GLU A 356 7.41 -11.59 23.81
CA GLU A 356 6.11 -11.59 24.45
C GLU A 356 5.96 -10.35 25.36
N GLY A 357 4.77 -9.76 25.41
CA GLY A 357 4.51 -8.55 26.20
C GLY A 357 4.73 -7.23 25.46
N VAL A 358 5.29 -7.24 24.25
CA VAL A 358 5.32 -6.06 23.37
C VAL A 358 3.92 -5.79 22.80
N ASN A 359 3.39 -4.57 22.97
CA ASN A 359 2.14 -4.14 22.35
C ASN A 359 2.42 -3.32 21.08
N ILE A 360 3.04 -2.15 21.20
CA ILE A 360 3.42 -1.29 20.06
C ILE A 360 4.93 -1.06 20.14
N TYR A 361 5.63 -1.01 19.01
CA TYR A 361 7.04 -0.68 18.99
C TYR A 361 7.42 0.22 17.81
N GLN A 362 8.54 0.92 17.96
CA GLN A 362 9.19 1.67 16.89
C GLN A 362 10.70 1.64 17.10
N ILE A 363 11.44 1.35 16.03
CA ILE A 363 12.90 1.33 16.01
C ILE A 363 13.37 2.63 15.36
N GLN A 364 14.24 3.38 16.01
CA GLN A 364 14.76 4.66 15.53
C GLN A 364 16.28 4.62 15.44
N GLN A 365 16.83 5.00 14.29
CA GLN A 365 18.27 5.22 14.15
C GLN A 365 18.56 6.72 14.02
N LYS A 366 19.12 7.32 15.08
CA LYS A 366 19.54 8.73 15.08
C LYS A 366 21.03 8.90 14.86
N LYS A 367 21.84 7.90 15.23
CA LYS A 367 23.29 7.85 15.03
C LYS A 367 23.68 6.54 14.36
N ILE A 368 24.82 6.54 13.66
CA ILE A 368 25.29 5.38 12.89
C ILE A 368 25.51 4.13 13.74
N ASN A 369 25.82 4.30 15.03
CA ASN A 369 26.14 3.24 15.98
C ASN A 369 25.07 3.06 17.08
N GLU A 370 23.89 3.71 16.98
CA GLU A 370 22.87 3.66 18.03
C GLU A 370 21.48 3.38 17.46
N LEU A 371 20.75 2.44 18.08
CA LEU A 371 19.34 2.19 17.84
C LEU A 371 18.52 2.39 19.11
N ASP A 372 17.53 3.27 19.05
CA ASP A 372 16.50 3.41 20.06
C ASP A 372 15.32 2.49 19.71
N VAL A 373 14.96 1.56 20.58
CA VAL A 373 13.76 0.71 20.45
C VAL A 373 12.72 1.19 21.45
N LEU A 374 11.73 1.94 20.97
CA LEU A 374 10.60 2.41 21.77
C LEU A 374 9.55 1.31 21.84
N ILE A 375 9.06 0.99 23.04
CA ILE A 375 8.09 -0.07 23.27
C ILE A 375 6.98 0.42 24.20
N VAL A 376 5.74 0.25 23.75
CA VAL A 376 4.56 0.26 24.62
C VAL A 376 4.33 -1.18 25.07
N PRO A 377 4.48 -1.51 26.37
CA PRO A 377 4.23 -2.85 26.88
C PRO A 377 2.73 -3.16 26.99
N LYS A 378 2.37 -4.44 27.07
CA LYS A 378 1.04 -4.87 27.50
C LYS A 378 0.88 -4.63 29.01
N LYS A 379 -0.36 -4.39 29.50
CA LYS A 379 -0.65 -3.99 30.89
C LYS A 379 0.00 -4.89 31.97
N ASP A 380 0.14 -6.19 31.70
CA ASP A 380 0.65 -7.17 32.69
C ASP A 380 2.04 -7.72 32.33
N ALA A 381 2.75 -7.11 31.39
CA ALA A 381 4.03 -7.64 30.94
C ALA A 381 5.19 -7.24 31.86
N CYS A 382 6.12 -8.17 32.11
CA CYS A 382 7.33 -7.89 32.87
C CYS A 382 8.27 -6.98 32.06
N HIS A 383 8.43 -5.74 32.52
CA HIS A 383 9.26 -4.71 31.88
C HIS A 383 10.73 -5.13 31.72
N ASP A 384 11.30 -5.78 32.73
CA ASP A 384 12.70 -6.22 32.69
C ASP A 384 12.91 -7.39 31.72
N THR A 385 11.92 -8.28 31.61
CA THR A 385 11.94 -9.37 30.63
C THR A 385 11.89 -8.82 29.21
N ILE A 386 10.96 -7.89 28.92
CA ILE A 386 10.87 -7.26 27.60
C ILE A 386 12.21 -6.62 27.21
N LYS A 387 12.81 -5.81 28.09
CA LYS A 387 14.08 -5.13 27.79
C LYS A 387 15.20 -6.12 27.47
N LYS A 388 15.33 -7.19 28.27
CA LYS A 388 16.35 -8.23 28.08
C LYS A 388 16.13 -9.01 26.80
N GLU A 389 14.91 -9.45 26.53
CA GLU A 389 14.61 -10.26 25.35
C GLU A 389 14.75 -9.45 24.06
N VAL A 390 14.29 -8.18 24.05
CA VAL A 390 14.47 -7.30 22.88
C VAL A 390 15.94 -7.08 22.59
N ASP A 391 16.76 -6.76 23.60
CA ASP A 391 18.21 -6.61 23.43
C ASP A 391 18.83 -7.90 22.88
N MET A 392 18.49 -9.06 23.48
CA MET A 392 18.98 -10.37 23.06
C MET A 392 18.64 -10.70 21.60
N TYR A 393 17.37 -10.61 21.20
CA TYR A 393 16.96 -10.94 19.83
C TYR A 393 17.54 -9.93 18.83
N MET A 394 17.53 -8.64 19.14
CA MET A 394 18.05 -7.61 18.26
C MET A 394 19.57 -7.74 18.03
N ARG A 395 20.34 -8.15 19.05
CA ARG A 395 21.78 -8.44 18.89
C ARG A 395 22.07 -9.49 17.82
N SER A 396 21.19 -10.47 17.65
CA SER A 396 21.35 -11.47 16.57
C SER A 396 21.21 -10.88 15.16
N ALA A 397 20.55 -9.73 15.03
CA ALA A 397 20.31 -9.07 13.76
C ALA A 397 21.35 -7.99 13.41
N LEU A 398 22.08 -7.48 14.40
CA LEU A 398 22.95 -6.31 14.33
C LEU A 398 24.45 -6.69 14.39
N ASP A 399 25.32 -5.74 14.03
CA ASP A 399 26.77 -5.89 14.22
C ASP A 399 27.15 -5.50 15.66
N ASP A 400 28.22 -6.10 16.20
CA ASP A 400 28.62 -5.94 17.63
C ASP A 400 28.92 -4.50 18.08
N ASP A 401 29.23 -3.62 17.13
CA ASP A 401 29.53 -2.20 17.34
C ASP A 401 28.28 -1.31 17.38
N MET A 402 27.09 -1.90 17.24
CA MET A 402 25.81 -1.22 17.43
C MET A 402 25.37 -1.25 18.90
N SER A 403 25.03 -0.09 19.45
CA SER A 403 24.35 0.02 20.74
C SER A 403 22.82 -0.02 20.56
N ILE A 404 22.15 -0.69 21.49
CA ILE A 404 20.69 -0.86 21.50
C ILE A 404 20.16 -0.26 22.81
N ASN A 405 19.30 0.74 22.69
CA ASN A 405 18.66 1.40 23.83
C ASN A 405 17.18 1.06 23.83
N VAL A 406 16.72 0.27 24.80
CA VAL A 406 15.31 -0.11 24.90
C VAL A 406 14.56 0.83 25.86
N HIS A 407 13.60 1.56 25.32
CA HIS A 407 12.80 2.54 26.05
C HIS A 407 11.37 2.05 26.18
N LEU A 408 10.89 1.88 27.42
CA LEU A 408 9.48 1.64 27.67
C LEU A 408 8.75 2.98 27.75
N VAL A 409 7.69 3.13 26.96
CA VAL A 409 6.94 4.39 26.82
C VAL A 409 5.44 4.13 26.90
N ASP A 410 4.68 5.09 27.41
CA ASP A 410 3.21 4.96 27.49
C ASP A 410 2.56 5.01 26.09
N LYS A 411 3.15 5.78 25.18
CA LYS A 411 2.70 5.93 23.79
C LYS A 411 3.84 6.29 22.87
N ILE A 412 3.75 5.85 21.62
CA ILE A 412 4.68 6.27 20.55
C ILE A 412 3.99 7.37 19.73
N PRO A 413 4.55 8.59 19.65
CA PRO A 413 3.93 9.68 18.93
C PRO A 413 3.84 9.37 17.44
N ARG A 414 2.66 9.61 16.87
CA ARG A 414 2.44 9.55 15.42
C ARG A 414 3.08 10.78 14.77
N LYS A 415 3.62 10.64 13.56
CA LYS A 415 4.07 11.78 12.77
C LYS A 415 2.84 12.61 12.36
N ASN A 416 2.89 13.94 12.49
CA ASN A 416 1.82 14.92 12.21
C ASN A 416 0.63 14.38 11.38
N ASN A 417 -0.56 14.23 12.00
CA ASN A 417 -1.82 13.76 11.39
C ASN A 417 -1.76 12.43 10.61
N SER A 418 -0.67 11.67 10.70
CA SER A 418 -0.58 10.32 10.11
C SER A 418 -1.31 9.31 10.98
N HIS A 419 -2.18 8.51 10.37
CA HIS A 419 -2.77 7.31 10.99
C HIS A 419 -1.76 6.15 11.09
N LYS A 420 -0.70 6.16 10.28
CA LYS A 420 0.26 5.05 10.18
C LYS A 420 1.33 5.10 11.25
N HIS A 421 1.74 3.93 11.75
CA HIS A 421 2.90 3.77 12.62
C HIS A 421 4.08 3.22 11.81
N ALA A 422 5.06 4.07 11.49
CA ALA A 422 6.33 3.59 10.94
C ALA A 422 7.05 2.75 12.01
N THR A 423 7.28 1.46 11.73
CA THR A 423 7.91 0.54 12.68
C THR A 423 9.42 0.71 12.76
N VAL A 424 10.05 1.23 11.71
CA VAL A 424 11.48 1.57 11.67
C VAL A 424 11.62 2.95 11.03
N VAL A 425 12.45 3.81 11.63
CA VAL A 425 12.74 5.16 11.14
C VAL A 425 14.24 5.39 11.24
N SER A 426 14.92 5.54 10.11
CA SER A 426 16.30 6.01 10.09
C SER A 426 16.33 7.52 9.83
N TYR A 427 17.00 8.26 10.70
CA TYR A 427 17.24 9.70 10.58
C TYR A 427 18.61 10.02 9.97
N LEU A 428 19.38 8.98 9.62
CA LEU A 428 20.65 9.13 8.93
C LEU A 428 20.38 9.43 7.45
N GLN A 429 20.94 10.54 6.95
CA GLN A 429 20.85 10.89 5.53
C GLN A 429 21.74 9.97 4.67
#